data_AF-A0A6I9NPI9-F1
#
_entry.id   AF-A0A6I9NPI9-F1
#
_cell.length_a   1.000
_cell.length_b   1.000
_cell.length_c   1.000
_cell.angle_alpha   90.00
_cell.angle_beta   90.00
_cell.angle_gamma   90.00
#
_symmetry.space_group_name_H-M   'P 1'
#
loop_
_entity.id
_entity.type
_entity.pdbx_description
1 polymer ?
#
loop_
_entity_poly.entity_id
_entity_poly.type
_entity_poly.pdbx_seq_one_letter_code
_entity_poly.pdbx_strand_id
1 'polypeptide(L)'
;MVIGSPEQRQKYKTDFNAEYSEYRGLHARIEGITRQFTVLDNELKQLNQGTDKYKTIHNQILQEYHKIKKTNPNYSQEKNRCEYLHNKLAHIKRLIAEYDQQQL
;
A
#
# COMPACT_ATOMS: atom_id res chain seq x y z
N MET A 1 14.40 1.83 -20.22
CA MET A 1 15.71 1.13 -20.17
C MET A 1 15.42 -0.35 -20.27
N VAL A 2 16.13 -1.09 -21.12
CA VAL A 2 16.00 -2.55 -21.29
C VAL A 2 17.16 -3.22 -20.57
N ILE A 3 16.94 -4.41 -19.98
CA ILE A 3 18.02 -5.18 -19.36
C ILE A 3 18.85 -5.79 -20.50
N GLY A 4 20.15 -5.49 -20.55
CA GLY A 4 21.04 -5.98 -21.61
C GLY A 4 21.93 -7.15 -21.21
N SER A 5 22.03 -7.47 -19.92
CA SER A 5 22.93 -8.52 -19.42
C SER A 5 22.41 -9.23 -18.16
N PRO A 6 22.87 -10.46 -17.88
CA PRO A 6 22.54 -11.20 -16.66
C PRO A 6 22.97 -10.47 -15.38
N GLU A 7 24.11 -9.78 -15.40
CA GLU A 7 24.60 -9.00 -14.26
C GLU A 7 23.67 -7.82 -13.98
N GLN A 8 23.19 -7.15 -15.04
CA GLN A 8 22.21 -6.07 -14.91
C GLN A 8 20.89 -6.62 -14.35
N ARG A 9 20.40 -7.78 -14.82
CA ARG A 9 19.23 -8.45 -14.25
C ARG A 9 19.39 -8.74 -12.76
N GLN A 10 20.54 -9.27 -12.36
CA GLN A 10 20.81 -9.63 -10.97
C GLN A 10 20.86 -8.38 -10.07
N LYS A 11 21.44 -7.27 -10.56
CA LYS A 11 21.42 -5.99 -9.85
C LYS A 11 19.99 -5.48 -9.62
N TYR A 12 19.17 -5.47 -10.66
CA TYR A 12 17.75 -5.06 -10.55
C TYR A 12 16.96 -5.96 -9.60
N LYS A 13 17.26 -7.26 -9.55
CA LYS A 13 16.66 -8.19 -8.60
C LYS A 13 17.09 -7.92 -7.16
N THR A 14 18.36 -7.62 -6.92
CA THR A 14 18.87 -7.24 -5.59
C THR A 14 18.24 -5.92 -5.13
N ASP A 15 18.22 -4.91 -6.00
CA ASP A 15 17.60 -3.60 -5.72
C ASP A 15 16.10 -3.76 -5.44
N PHE A 16 15.39 -4.59 -6.22
CA PHE A 16 14.00 -4.96 -5.96
C PHE A 16 13.82 -5.56 -4.57
N ASN A 17 14.64 -6.56 -4.20
CA ASN A 17 14.50 -7.23 -2.91
C ASN A 17 14.77 -6.30 -1.72
N ALA A 18 15.76 -5.41 -1.84
CA ALA A 18 16.06 -4.41 -0.82
C ALA A 18 14.85 -3.48 -0.58
N GLU A 19 14.30 -2.91 -1.65
CA GLU A 19 13.17 -1.98 -1.59
C GLU A 19 11.82 -2.67 -1.30
N TYR A 20 11.69 -3.95 -1.64
CA TYR A 20 10.49 -4.74 -1.37
C TYR A 20 10.24 -4.92 0.13
N SER A 21 11.31 -4.99 0.93
CA SER A 21 11.19 -5.07 2.39
C SER A 21 10.57 -3.79 2.98
N GLU A 22 11.02 -2.61 2.52
CA GLU A 22 10.45 -1.31 2.89
C GLU A 22 8.97 -1.22 2.44
N TYR A 23 8.68 -1.60 1.19
CA TYR A 23 7.32 -1.63 0.66
C TYR A 23 6.40 -2.52 1.49
N ARG A 24 6.83 -3.75 1.84
CA ARG A 24 6.04 -4.70 2.64
C ARG A 24 5.70 -4.15 4.02
N GLY A 25 6.66 -3.49 4.68
CA GLY A 25 6.42 -2.87 5.98
C GLY A 25 5.40 -1.73 5.91
N LEU A 26 5.57 -0.83 4.94
CA LEU A 26 4.63 0.28 4.71
C LEU A 26 3.24 -0.23 4.31
N HIS A 27 3.17 -1.20 3.40
CA HIS A 27 1.92 -1.78 2.94
C HIS A 27 1.16 -2.48 4.07
N ALA A 28 1.83 -3.26 4.91
CA ALA A 28 1.18 -3.93 6.04
C ALA A 28 0.60 -2.92 7.04
N ARG A 29 1.33 -1.81 7.29
CA ARG A 29 0.87 -0.73 8.17
C ARG A 29 -0.35 0.00 7.59
N ILE A 30 -0.34 0.28 6.28
CA ILE A 30 -1.47 0.90 5.58
C ILE A 30 -2.66 -0.05 5.52
N GLU A 31 -2.47 -1.33 5.20
CA GLU A 31 -3.53 -2.34 5.15
C GLU A 31 -4.21 -2.53 6.50
N GLY A 32 -3.45 -2.53 7.60
CA GLY A 32 -4.02 -2.62 8.94
C GLY A 32 -5.01 -1.48 9.21
N ILE A 33 -4.63 -0.26 8.80
CA ILE A 33 -5.49 0.92 8.89
C ILE A 33 -6.69 0.80 7.94
N THR A 34 -6.45 0.50 6.67
CA THR A 34 -7.50 0.40 5.65
C THR A 34 -8.54 -0.66 6.01
N ARG A 35 -8.12 -1.82 6.51
CA ARG A 35 -9.04 -2.92 6.89
C ARG A 35 -10.03 -2.49 7.97
N GLN A 36 -9.57 -1.76 8.98
CA GLN A 36 -10.44 -1.26 10.04
C GLN A 36 -11.49 -0.29 9.49
N PHE A 37 -11.09 0.62 8.60
CA PHE A 37 -12.03 1.50 7.89
C PHE A 37 -12.98 0.73 6.97
N THR A 38 -12.51 -0.31 6.27
CA THR A 38 -13.37 -1.14 5.40
C THR A 38 -14.47 -1.85 6.20
N VAL A 39 -14.15 -2.35 7.40
CA VAL A 39 -15.16 -2.97 8.28
C VAL A 39 -16.20 -1.94 8.71
N LEU A 40 -15.77 -0.78 9.21
CA LEU A 40 -16.66 0.29 9.63
C LEU A 40 -17.52 0.83 8.48
N ASP A 41 -16.95 0.97 7.28
CA ASP A 41 -17.66 1.41 6.07
C ASP A 41 -18.71 0.38 5.62
N ASN A 42 -18.39 -0.91 5.68
CA ASN A 42 -19.36 -1.98 5.37
C ASN A 42 -20.51 -2.02 6.38
N GLU A 43 -20.24 -1.87 7.68
CA GLU A 43 -21.31 -1.77 8.69
C GLU A 43 -22.18 -0.52 8.45
N LEU A 44 -21.55 0.61 8.12
CA LEU A 44 -22.26 1.86 7.86
C LEU A 44 -23.17 1.77 6.61
N LYS A 45 -22.73 1.07 5.56
CA LYS A 45 -23.53 0.78 4.35
C LYS A 45 -24.75 -0.11 4.62
N GLN A 46 -24.69 -0.96 5.65
CA GLN A 46 -25.81 -1.82 6.04
C GLN A 46 -26.81 -1.11 6.96
N LEU A 47 -26.48 0.08 7.46
CA LEU A 47 -27.32 0.85 8.37
C LEU A 47 -28.05 1.98 7.63
N ASN A 48 -29.29 2.23 8.06
CA ASN A 48 -30.05 3.39 7.58
C ASN A 48 -29.44 4.68 8.14
N GLN A 49 -29.19 5.63 7.23
CA GLN A 49 -28.75 6.98 7.57
C GLN A 49 -29.74 7.63 8.54
N GLY A 50 -29.26 8.08 9.69
CA GLY A 50 -30.07 8.73 10.73
C GLY A 50 -30.35 7.87 11.97
N THR A 51 -30.08 6.57 11.93
CA THR A 51 -30.14 5.72 13.14
C THR A 51 -29.02 6.06 14.13
N ASP A 52 -29.24 5.84 15.42
CA ASP A 52 -28.21 6.08 16.44
C ASP A 52 -26.97 5.21 16.19
N LYS A 53 -27.14 3.96 15.73
CA LYS A 53 -26.04 3.10 15.31
C LYS A 53 -25.21 3.71 14.18
N TYR A 54 -25.87 4.29 13.17
CA TYR A 54 -25.16 4.99 12.08
C TYR A 54 -24.31 6.14 12.64
N LYS A 55 -24.84 6.96 13.55
CA LYS A 55 -24.09 8.04 14.20
C LYS A 55 -22.93 7.52 15.03
N THR A 56 -23.09 6.40 15.73
CA THR A 56 -22.01 5.77 16.52
C THR A 56 -20.87 5.31 15.63
N ILE A 57 -21.16 4.56 14.56
CA ILE A 57 -20.13 4.08 13.62
C ILE A 57 -19.45 5.25 12.92
N HIS A 58 -20.23 6.26 12.51
CA HIS A 58 -19.68 7.47 11.91
C HIS A 58 -18.70 8.20 12.86
N ASN A 59 -19.04 8.31 14.14
CA ASN A 59 -18.13 8.88 15.14
C ASN A 59 -16.89 8.02 15.37
N GLN A 60 -17.00 6.69 15.36
CA GLN A 60 -15.85 5.79 15.46
C GLN A 60 -14.88 5.98 14.30
N ILE A 61 -15.39 6.11 13.06
CA ILE A 61 -14.57 6.41 11.88
C ILE A 61 -13.79 7.72 12.07
N LEU A 62 -14.47 8.78 12.55
CA LEU A 62 -13.83 10.08 12.80
C LEU A 62 -12.78 10.01 13.91
N GLN A 63 -13.02 9.23 14.96
CA GLN A 63 -12.08 9.03 16.06
C GLN A 63 -10.84 8.27 15.62
N GLU A 64 -11.00 7.16 14.87
CA GLU A 64 -9.86 6.40 14.36
C GLU A 64 -9.05 7.24 13.36
N TYR A 65 -9.71 8.05 12.52
CA TYR A 65 -9.02 8.98 11.64
C TYR A 65 -8.19 10.02 12.42
N HIS A 66 -8.76 10.63 13.46
CA HIS A 66 -8.03 11.56 14.32
C HIS A 66 -6.87 10.89 15.05
N LYS A 67 -7.08 9.67 15.55
CA LYS A 67 -6.05 8.87 16.22
C LYS A 67 -4.88 8.63 15.29
N ILE A 68 -5.12 8.16 14.06
CA ILE A 68 -4.08 7.91 13.06
C ILE A 68 -3.35 9.21 12.72
N LYS A 69 -4.07 10.30 12.47
CA LYS A 69 -3.47 11.60 12.16
C LYS A 69 -2.58 12.11 13.31
N LYS A 70 -2.97 11.82 14.57
CA LYS A 70 -2.22 12.21 15.77
C LYS A 70 -1.00 11.31 16.01
N THR A 71 -1.15 9.99 15.89
CA THR A 71 -0.07 9.02 16.13
C THR A 71 0.90 8.93 14.97
N ASN A 72 0.47 9.35 13.78
CA ASN A 72 1.21 9.17 12.55
C ASN A 72 1.08 10.40 11.64
N PRO A 73 1.69 11.55 12.03
CA PRO A 73 1.64 12.79 11.24
C PRO A 73 2.20 12.60 9.82
N ASN A 74 3.09 11.62 9.64
CA ASN A 74 3.71 11.28 8.36
C ASN A 74 2.89 10.26 7.54
N TYR A 75 1.67 9.89 7.95
CA TYR A 75 0.85 8.90 7.23
C TYR A 75 0.67 9.25 5.74
N SER A 76 0.50 10.53 5.41
CA SER A 76 0.41 10.98 4.01
C SER A 76 1.70 10.70 3.23
N GLN A 77 2.86 10.91 3.85
CA GLN A 77 4.17 10.61 3.26
C GLN A 77 4.39 9.11 3.14
N GLU A 78 4.03 8.32 4.16
CA GLU A 78 4.09 6.86 4.13
C GLU A 78 3.22 6.28 3.00
N LYS A 79 2.01 6.83 2.81
CA LYS A 79 1.12 6.46 1.71
C LYS A 79 1.74 6.77 0.35
N ASN A 80 2.23 7.99 0.16
CA ASN A 80 2.89 8.40 -1.09
C ASN A 80 4.13 7.53 -1.38
N ARG A 81 4.92 7.21 -0.34
CA ARG A 81 6.09 6.33 -0.44
C ARG A 81 5.70 4.91 -0.82
N CYS A 82 4.64 4.37 -0.22
CA CYS A 82 4.11 3.05 -0.55
C CYS A 82 3.67 2.97 -2.02
N GLU A 83 2.97 4.00 -2.52
CA GLU A 83 2.51 4.06 -3.92
C GLU A 83 3.69 4.19 -4.91
N TYR A 84 4.68 5.02 -4.57
CA TYR A 84 5.91 5.14 -5.33
C TYR A 84 6.66 3.81 -5.42
N LEU A 85 6.85 3.13 -4.28
CA LEU A 85 7.51 1.83 -4.23
C LEU A 85 6.72 0.77 -5.02
N HIS A 86 5.40 0.76 -4.92
CA HIS A 86 4.56 -0.15 -5.71
C HIS A 86 4.80 0.01 -7.21
N ASN A 87 4.75 1.25 -7.71
CA ASN A 87 4.98 1.54 -9.13
C ASN A 87 6.40 1.19 -9.58
N LYS A 88 7.41 1.51 -8.75
CA LYS A 88 8.81 1.20 -9.03
C LYS A 88 9.06 -0.31 -9.07
N LEU A 89 8.56 -1.05 -8.08
CA LEU A 89 8.68 -2.51 -8.01
C LEU A 89 7.95 -3.18 -9.18
N ALA A 90 6.75 -2.72 -9.52
CA ALA A 90 6.03 -3.20 -10.69
C ALA A 90 6.82 -2.97 -11.99
N HIS A 91 7.45 -1.80 -12.14
CA HIS A 91 8.30 -1.50 -13.28
C HIS A 91 9.52 -2.42 -13.35
N ILE A 92 10.26 -2.60 -12.25
CA ILE A 92 11.43 -3.48 -12.20
C ILE A 92 11.03 -4.94 -12.51
N LYS A 93 9.92 -5.41 -11.94
CA LYS A 93 9.38 -6.75 -12.21
C LYS A 93 9.05 -6.94 -13.69
N ARG A 94 8.47 -5.93 -14.34
CA ARG A 94 8.18 -5.94 -15.78
C ARG A 94 9.46 -6.05 -16.60
N LEU A 95 10.47 -5.24 -16.31
CA LEU A 95 11.75 -5.28 -17.01
C LEU A 95 12.45 -6.65 -16.92
N ILE A 96 12.42 -7.27 -15.73
CA ILE A 96 12.95 -8.63 -15.53
C ILE A 96 12.16 -9.64 -16.36
N ALA A 97 10.82 -9.57 -16.36
CA ALA A 97 9.97 -10.47 -17.13
C ALA A 97 10.17 -10.32 -18.64
N GLU A 98 10.30 -9.08 -19.14
CA GLU A 98 10.58 -8.80 -20.56
C GLU A 98 11.94 -9.35 -20.99
N TYR A 99 12.97 -9.23 -20.14
CA TYR A 99 14.27 -9.83 -20.39
C TYR A 99 14.22 -11.35 -20.40
N ASP A 100 13.58 -11.96 -19.40
CA ASP A 100 13.46 -13.41 -19.29
C ASP A 100 12.70 -14.00 -20.49
N GLN A 101 11.71 -13.27 -21.04
CA GLN A 101 11.01 -13.65 -22.27
C GLN A 101 11.87 -13.55 -23.53
N GLN A 102 12.81 -12.61 -23.60
CA GLN A 102 13.73 -12.46 -24.75
C GLN A 102 14.87 -13.48 -24.75
N GLN A 103 15.14 -14.13 -23.61
CA GLN A 103 16.14 -15.19 -23.46
C GLN A 103 15.56 -16.60 -23.64
N LEU A 104 14.26 -16.70 -23.96
CA LEU A 104 13.50 -17.92 -24.22
C LEU A 104 13.42 -18.18 -25.73
#